data_AF-A0A969VT75-F1
#
_entry.id   AF-A0A969VT75-F1
#
_cell.length_a   1.000
_cell.length_b   1.000
_cell.length_c   1.000
_cell.angle_alpha   90.00
_cell.angle_beta   90.00
_cell.angle_gamma   90.00
#
_symmetry.space_group_name_H-M   'P 1'
#
loop_
_entity.id
_entity.type
_entity.pdbx_description
1 polymer ?
#
loop_
_entity_poly.entity_id
_entity_poly.type
_entity_poly.pdbx_seq_one_letter_code
_entity_poly.pdbx_strand_id
1 'polypeptide(L)'
;LFILITIFINVSGAHFNPLVTLVSWSEGEINNETFIKYFLSQFMGALLGIVVTHIIFYLPIIQFSTKIRSGYPFWVSEFISTFLLLFVIKYFASTNKNQIPLMVSLLVTAGYLFTSSTFFVNPILTVARSFTDTFVGIYSGDVIGFVKKSKK
;
A
#
# COMPACT_ATOMS: atom_id res chain seq x y z
N LEU A 1 7.90 -9.00 -1.09
CA LEU A 1 7.56 -8.27 0.16
C LEU A 1 8.32 -8.80 1.37
N PHE A 2 8.23 -10.10 1.70
CA PHE A 2 8.96 -10.73 2.82
C PHE A 2 10.42 -10.25 2.95
N ILE A 3 11.20 -10.38 1.88
CA ILE A 3 12.61 -9.98 1.82
C ILE A 3 12.81 -8.50 2.19
N LEU A 4 11.98 -7.60 1.65
CA LEU A 4 12.09 -6.16 1.93
C LEU A 4 11.80 -5.87 3.40
N ILE A 5 10.76 -6.47 3.98
CA ILE A 5 10.47 -6.28 5.40
C ILE A 5 11.62 -6.83 6.24
N THR A 6 12.10 -8.05 5.98
CA THR A 6 13.23 -8.65 6.71
C THR A 6 14.47 -7.77 6.70
N ILE A 7 14.83 -7.19 5.54
CA ILE A 7 16.02 -6.32 5.42
C ILE A 7 15.83 -5.02 6.19
N PHE A 8 14.67 -4.37 6.04
CA PHE A 8 14.47 -2.99 6.52
C PHE A 8 13.84 -2.89 7.91
N ILE A 9 13.37 -3.98 8.53
CA ILE A 9 12.69 -3.96 9.84
C ILE A 9 13.58 -3.39 10.96
N ASN A 10 14.90 -3.59 10.88
CA ASN A 10 15.87 -3.07 11.86
C ASN A 10 16.49 -1.72 11.43
N VAL A 11 16.21 -1.25 10.22
CA VAL A 11 16.72 0.04 9.69
C VAL A 11 15.66 1.13 9.83
N SER A 12 14.41 0.84 9.44
CA SER A 12 13.30 1.79 9.36
C SER A 12 12.00 1.22 9.92
N GLY A 13 12.02 0.11 10.65
CA GLY A 13 10.78 -0.56 11.05
C GLY A 13 9.93 -1.07 9.87
N ALA A 14 10.44 -0.97 8.62
CA ALA A 14 9.80 -1.44 7.41
C ALA A 14 8.33 -0.99 7.24
N HIS A 15 8.01 0.27 7.55
CA HIS A 15 6.62 0.75 7.51
C HIS A 15 5.95 0.52 6.14
N PHE A 16 6.64 0.90 5.06
CA PHE A 16 6.24 0.75 3.64
C PHE A 16 4.80 1.17 3.28
N ASN A 17 4.07 1.78 4.20
CA ASN A 17 2.66 2.10 4.11
C ASN A 17 2.38 3.34 4.99
N PRO A 18 1.74 4.39 4.44
CA PRO A 18 1.38 5.59 5.20
C PRO A 18 0.52 5.31 6.41
N LEU A 19 -0.39 4.33 6.35
CA LEU A 19 -1.29 4.02 7.46
C LEU A 19 -0.55 3.38 8.63
N VAL A 20 0.44 2.52 8.34
CA VAL A 20 1.35 1.98 9.37
C VAL A 20 2.16 3.11 10.00
N THR A 21 2.64 4.03 9.17
CA THR A 21 3.40 5.21 9.62
C THR A 21 2.54 6.16 10.47
N LEU A 22 1.28 6.35 10.08
CA LEU A 22 0.32 7.18 10.80
C LEU A 22 -0.02 6.61 12.17
N VAL A 23 -0.21 5.30 12.28
CA VAL A 23 -0.45 4.62 13.57
C VAL A 23 0.74 4.84 14.50
N SER A 24 1.96 4.53 14.03
CA SER A 24 3.20 4.73 14.80
C SER A 24 3.39 6.19 15.25
N TRP A 25 3.06 7.16 14.37
CA TRP A 25 3.08 8.59 14.73
C TRP A 25 2.01 8.94 15.77
N SER A 26 0.79 8.44 15.62
CA SER A 26 -0.32 8.71 16.55
C SER A 26 -0.08 8.14 17.96
N GLU A 27 0.75 7.11 18.05
CA GLU A 27 1.17 6.48 19.32
C GLU A 27 2.44 7.11 19.91
N GLY A 28 3.02 8.11 19.23
CA GLY A 28 4.22 8.81 19.69
C GLY A 28 5.52 8.02 19.51
N GLU A 29 5.52 6.92 18.75
CA GLU A 29 6.71 6.13 18.46
C GLU A 29 7.68 6.87 17.51
N ILE A 30 7.14 7.75 16.65
CA ILE A 30 7.92 8.61 15.74
C ILE A 30 7.49 10.07 15.83
N ASN A 31 8.44 10.98 15.61
CA ASN A 31 8.18 12.43 15.58
C ASN A 31 7.67 12.92 14.20
N ASN A 32 7.21 14.17 14.15
CA ASN A 32 6.67 14.79 12.92
C ASN A 32 7.66 14.78 11.76
N GLU A 33 8.95 15.04 12.04
CA GLU A 33 9.98 15.05 11.02
C GLU A 33 10.15 13.68 10.37
N THR A 34 10.20 12.63 11.20
CA THR A 34 10.30 11.24 10.74
C THR A 34 9.06 10.82 9.97
N PHE A 35 7.86 11.22 10.43
CA PHE A 35 6.60 10.97 9.72
C PHE A 35 6.63 11.55 8.29
N ILE A 36 7.04 12.81 8.13
CA ILE A 36 7.14 13.47 6.82
C ILE A 36 8.17 12.75 5.92
N LYS A 37 9.34 12.37 6.48
CA LYS A 37 10.37 11.62 5.74
C LYS A 37 9.86 10.26 5.25
N TYR A 38 9.08 9.54 6.07
CA TYR A 38 8.42 8.31 5.64
C TYR A 38 7.45 8.56 4.50
N PHE A 39 6.59 9.56 4.62
CA PHE A 39 5.60 9.86 3.59
C PHE A 39 6.26 10.17 2.24
N LEU A 40 7.26 11.05 2.24
CA LEU A 40 7.99 11.43 1.03
C LEU A 40 8.77 10.25 0.42
N SER A 41 9.48 9.47 1.24
CA SER A 41 10.24 8.32 0.76
C SER A 41 9.34 7.21 0.19
N GLN A 42 8.20 6.93 0.84
CA GLN A 42 7.22 5.97 0.35
C GLN A 42 6.63 6.43 -0.98
N PHE A 43 6.28 7.72 -1.10
CA PHE A 43 5.69 8.28 -2.32
C PHE A 43 6.67 8.21 -3.50
N MET A 44 7.90 8.70 -3.30
CA MET A 44 8.94 8.65 -4.33
C MET A 44 9.32 7.21 -4.68
N GLY A 45 9.44 6.34 -3.69
CA GLY A 45 9.72 4.92 -3.91
C GLY A 45 8.63 4.22 -4.72
N ALA A 46 7.36 4.54 -4.49
CA ALA A 46 6.25 3.99 -5.26
C ALA A 46 6.27 4.45 -6.73
N LEU A 47 6.51 5.75 -6.98
CA LEU A 47 6.63 6.29 -8.34
C LEU A 47 7.85 5.71 -9.09
N LEU A 48 9.01 5.66 -8.43
CA LEU A 48 10.22 5.05 -9.01
C LEU A 48 10.00 3.57 -9.30
N GLY A 49 9.30 2.86 -8.43
CA GLY A 49 8.91 1.46 -8.66
C GLY A 49 8.08 1.27 -9.92
N ILE A 50 7.12 2.18 -10.19
CA ILE A 50 6.34 2.18 -11.45
C ILE A 50 7.24 2.38 -12.66
N VAL A 51 8.12 3.39 -12.62
CA VAL A 51 9.05 3.69 -13.73
C VAL A 51 9.96 2.48 -14.01
N VAL A 52 10.58 1.91 -12.98
CA VAL A 52 11.44 0.72 -13.11
C VAL A 52 10.65 -0.46 -13.67
N THR A 53 9.42 -0.67 -13.22
CA THR A 53 8.54 -1.71 -13.76
C THR A 53 8.27 -1.51 -15.24
N HIS A 54 7.91 -0.29 -15.67
CA HIS A 54 7.67 0.01 -17.08
C HIS A 54 8.91 -0.25 -17.94
N ILE A 55 10.11 0.08 -17.44
CA ILE A 55 11.38 -0.21 -18.13
C ILE A 55 11.59 -1.73 -18.27
N ILE A 56 11.45 -2.49 -17.17
CA ILE A 56 11.64 -3.96 -17.17
C ILE A 56 10.70 -4.64 -18.17
N PHE A 57 9.47 -4.17 -18.27
CA PHE A 57 8.43 -4.76 -19.13
C PHE A 57 8.32 -4.11 -20.52
N TYR A 58 9.24 -3.21 -20.88
CA TYR A 58 9.22 -2.49 -22.16
C TYR A 58 7.88 -1.80 -22.46
N LEU A 59 7.37 -1.07 -21.46
CA LEU A 59 6.13 -0.29 -21.55
C LEU A 59 6.44 1.21 -21.67
N PRO A 60 5.50 2.03 -22.20
CA PRO A 60 5.62 3.49 -22.12
C PRO A 60 5.87 3.95 -20.67
N ILE A 61 6.87 4.80 -20.45
CA ILE A 61 7.27 5.21 -19.09
C ILE A 61 6.14 5.97 -18.39
N ILE A 62 5.50 6.90 -19.10
CA ILE A 62 4.37 7.68 -18.59
C ILE A 62 3.09 7.04 -19.07
N GLN A 63 2.22 6.66 -18.13
CA GLN A 63 0.90 6.11 -18.39
C GLN A 63 -0.10 6.69 -17.41
N PHE A 64 -1.37 6.66 -17.79
CA PHE A 64 -2.48 6.89 -16.88
C PHE A 64 -3.46 5.72 -16.99
N SER A 65 -3.83 5.15 -15.85
CA SER A 65 -4.71 3.99 -15.82
C SER A 65 -6.13 4.32 -16.28
N THR A 66 -6.72 3.42 -17.04
CA THR A 66 -8.14 3.42 -17.42
C THR A 66 -8.96 2.39 -16.63
N LYS A 67 -8.32 1.64 -15.71
CA LYS A 67 -8.94 0.53 -14.97
C LYS A 67 -9.83 1.04 -13.83
N ILE A 68 -11.14 0.90 -13.99
CA ILE A 68 -12.12 1.26 -12.95
C ILE A 68 -12.02 0.29 -11.78
N ARG A 69 -11.87 0.82 -10.57
CA ARG A 69 -11.76 0.08 -9.29
C ARG A 69 -12.59 0.77 -8.22
N SER A 70 -13.90 0.83 -8.45
CA SER A 70 -14.86 1.54 -7.61
C SER A 70 -16.06 0.66 -7.22
N GLY A 71 -16.75 1.04 -6.14
CA GLY A 71 -17.97 0.39 -5.66
C GLY A 71 -17.84 -0.20 -4.26
N TYR A 72 -18.99 -0.45 -3.61
CA TYR A 72 -19.08 -0.94 -2.22
C TYR A 72 -18.21 -2.18 -1.92
N PRO A 73 -18.11 -3.19 -2.80
CA PRO A 73 -17.24 -4.33 -2.55
C PRO A 73 -15.76 -3.96 -2.36
N PHE A 74 -15.25 -2.98 -3.11
CA PHE A 74 -13.88 -2.50 -2.97
C PHE A 74 -13.69 -1.77 -1.64
N TRP A 75 -14.66 -0.93 -1.24
CA TRP A 75 -14.60 -0.19 0.03
C TRP A 75 -14.56 -1.11 1.25
N VAL A 76 -15.47 -2.08 1.32
CA VAL A 76 -15.51 -3.05 2.42
C VAL A 76 -14.24 -3.90 2.44
N SER A 77 -13.80 -4.35 1.26
CA SER A 77 -12.57 -5.13 1.11
C SER A 77 -11.36 -4.37 1.62
N GLU A 78 -11.20 -3.10 1.24
CA GLU A 78 -10.08 -2.26 1.68
C GLU A 78 -10.10 -1.95 3.17
N PHE A 79 -11.29 -1.70 3.74
CA PHE A 79 -11.44 -1.49 5.17
C PHE A 79 -11.01 -2.72 5.97
N ILE A 80 -11.56 -3.90 5.63
CA ILE A 80 -11.21 -5.16 6.29
C ILE A 80 -9.72 -5.49 6.11
N SER A 81 -9.20 -5.33 4.89
CA SER A 81 -7.81 -5.62 4.57
C SER A 81 -6.83 -4.73 5.32
N THR A 82 -7.14 -3.43 5.42
CA THR A 82 -6.34 -2.45 6.19
C THR A 82 -6.38 -2.77 7.68
N PHE A 83 -7.56 -3.07 8.22
CA PHE A 83 -7.72 -3.47 9.62
C PHE A 83 -6.88 -4.71 9.93
N LEU A 84 -6.99 -5.77 9.13
CA LEU A 84 -6.21 -7.00 9.31
C LEU A 84 -4.70 -6.75 9.21
N LEU A 85 -4.26 -5.91 8.26
CA LEU A 85 -2.85 -5.55 8.13
C LEU A 85 -2.32 -4.87 9.38
N LEU A 86 -3.00 -3.84 9.87
CA LEU A 86 -2.60 -3.10 11.07
C LEU A 86 -2.65 -4.01 12.30
N PHE A 87 -3.69 -4.83 12.42
CA PHE A 87 -3.82 -5.81 13.51
C PHE A 87 -2.64 -6.78 13.54
N VAL A 88 -2.27 -7.40 12.41
CA VAL A 88 -1.14 -8.32 12.31
C VAL A 88 0.17 -7.63 12.68
N ILE A 89 0.42 -6.43 12.16
CA ILE A 89 1.63 -5.67 12.49
C ILE A 89 1.71 -5.39 13.99
N LYS A 90 0.63 -4.88 14.61
CA LYS A 90 0.62 -4.53 16.03
C LYS A 90 0.71 -5.75 16.94
N TYR A 91 0.00 -6.83 16.61
CA TYR A 91 0.06 -8.08 17.38
C TYR A 91 1.48 -8.67 17.39
N PHE A 92 2.15 -8.75 16.24
CA PHE A 92 3.50 -9.28 16.18
C PHE A 92 4.57 -8.30 16.66
N ALA A 93 4.32 -6.98 16.61
CA ALA A 93 5.21 -6.00 17.23
C ALA A 93 5.29 -6.16 18.76
N SER A 94 4.18 -6.52 19.42
CA SER A 94 4.14 -6.71 20.88
C SER A 94 4.51 -8.13 21.35
N THR A 95 4.43 -9.14 20.48
CA THR A 95 4.67 -10.54 20.86
C THR A 95 5.98 -11.11 20.30
N ASN A 96 6.19 -11.02 18.98
CA ASN A 96 7.39 -11.53 18.32
C ASN A 96 7.66 -10.78 17.00
N LYS A 97 8.46 -9.72 17.10
CA LYS A 97 8.78 -8.83 15.96
C LYS A 97 9.38 -9.56 14.77
N ASN A 98 10.09 -10.68 14.99
CA ASN A 98 10.71 -11.47 13.93
C ASN A 98 9.69 -12.18 13.02
N GLN A 99 8.42 -12.29 13.45
CA GLN A 99 7.36 -12.88 12.62
C GLN A 99 6.66 -11.86 11.70
N ILE A 100 6.84 -10.55 11.92
CA ILE A 100 6.21 -9.50 11.09
C ILE A 100 6.49 -9.72 9.59
N PRO A 101 7.73 -9.96 9.12
CA PRO A 101 7.98 -10.15 7.70
C PRO A 101 7.16 -11.30 7.09
N LEU A 102 7.11 -12.43 7.79
CA LEU A 102 6.38 -13.61 7.34
C LEU A 102 4.88 -13.34 7.30
N MET A 103 4.32 -12.88 8.41
CA MET A 103 2.88 -12.74 8.58
C MET A 103 2.29 -11.66 7.68
N VAL A 104 2.96 -10.51 7.55
CA VAL A 104 2.54 -9.45 6.62
C VAL A 104 2.61 -9.94 5.18
N SER A 105 3.68 -10.65 4.79
CA SER A 105 3.82 -11.14 3.42
C SER A 105 2.78 -12.20 3.05
N LEU A 106 2.46 -13.11 3.98
CA LEU A 106 1.41 -14.11 3.80
C LEU A 106 0.03 -13.45 3.73
N LEU A 107 -0.25 -12.49 4.60
CA LEU A 107 -1.52 -11.76 4.59
C LEU A 107 -1.73 -11.01 3.27
N VAL A 108 -0.72 -10.28 2.79
CA VAL A 108 -0.79 -9.58 1.49
C VAL A 108 -0.98 -10.56 0.34
N THR A 109 -0.31 -11.72 0.38
CA THR A 109 -0.45 -12.77 -0.66
C THR A 109 -1.86 -13.37 -0.66
N ALA A 110 -2.39 -13.72 0.52
CA ALA A 110 -3.77 -14.20 0.65
C ALA A 110 -4.77 -13.13 0.22
N GLY A 111 -4.56 -11.89 0.64
CA GLY A 111 -5.37 -10.75 0.24
C GLY A 111 -5.44 -10.57 -1.27
N TYR A 112 -4.31 -10.65 -1.95
CA TYR A 112 -4.25 -10.57 -3.41
C TYR A 112 -5.13 -11.64 -4.10
N LEU A 113 -5.24 -12.84 -3.51
CA LEU A 113 -6.01 -13.96 -4.08
C LEU A 113 -7.50 -13.92 -3.71
N PHE A 114 -7.86 -13.44 -2.53
CA PHE A 114 -9.21 -13.61 -1.96
C PHE A 114 -10.00 -12.32 -1.80
N THR A 115 -9.42 -11.16 -2.09
CA THR A 115 -10.11 -9.87 -1.95
C THR A 115 -10.51 -9.30 -3.31
N SER A 116 -11.71 -8.70 -3.37
CA SER A 116 -12.21 -8.04 -4.58
C SER A 116 -11.32 -6.86 -5.00
N SER A 117 -10.66 -6.22 -4.03
CA SER A 117 -9.72 -5.12 -4.25
C SER A 117 -8.29 -5.56 -4.48
N THR A 118 -7.95 -6.85 -4.47
CA THR A 118 -6.56 -7.34 -4.59
C THR A 118 -5.61 -6.70 -3.54
N PHE A 119 -6.14 -6.41 -2.35
CA PHE A 119 -5.41 -5.91 -1.18
C PHE A 119 -4.63 -4.61 -1.47
N PHE A 120 -5.31 -3.50 -1.80
CA PHE A 120 -4.63 -2.24 -2.08
C PHE A 120 -3.94 -1.70 -0.83
N VAL A 121 -4.66 -1.62 0.31
CA VAL A 121 -4.29 -1.35 1.72
C VAL A 121 -3.30 -0.21 2.01
N ASN A 122 -2.80 0.45 0.98
CA ASN A 122 -1.68 1.36 1.00
C ASN A 122 -2.03 2.55 0.09
N PRO A 123 -2.45 3.68 0.68
CA PRO A 123 -2.89 4.86 -0.07
C PRO A 123 -1.86 5.36 -1.09
N ILE A 124 -0.56 5.28 -0.79
CA ILE A 124 0.48 5.71 -1.72
C ILE A 124 0.58 4.77 -2.92
N LEU A 125 0.49 3.45 -2.71
CA LEU A 125 0.45 2.50 -3.83
C LEU A 125 -0.84 2.65 -4.65
N THR A 126 -1.98 2.96 -4.01
CA THR A 126 -3.23 3.28 -4.71
C THR A 126 -3.05 4.47 -5.65
N VAL A 127 -2.39 5.54 -5.19
CA VAL A 127 -2.04 6.70 -6.03
C VAL A 127 -1.08 6.29 -7.15
N ALA A 128 0.01 5.60 -6.83
CA ALA A 128 1.03 5.19 -7.81
C ALA A 128 0.43 4.29 -8.92
N ARG A 129 -0.57 3.45 -8.59
CA ARG A 129 -1.30 2.62 -9.54
C ARG A 129 -2.13 3.40 -10.56
N SER A 130 -2.36 4.70 -10.35
CA SER A 130 -2.94 5.56 -11.39
C SER A 130 -1.98 5.94 -12.50
N PHE A 131 -0.67 5.75 -12.29
CA PHE A 131 0.39 6.03 -13.27
C PHE A 131 0.81 4.79 -14.08
N THR A 132 0.02 3.72 -14.09
CA THR A 132 0.25 2.50 -14.88
C THR A 132 -1.08 1.94 -15.40
N ASP A 133 -1.19 1.66 -16.70
CA ASP A 133 -2.40 1.08 -17.31
C ASP A 133 -2.27 -0.44 -17.52
N THR A 134 -1.72 -1.11 -16.51
CA THR A 134 -1.58 -2.58 -16.46
C THR A 134 -2.73 -3.20 -15.67
N PHE A 135 -2.68 -4.52 -15.39
CA PHE A 135 -3.73 -5.20 -14.63
C PHE A 135 -3.89 -4.68 -13.18
N VAL A 136 -2.84 -4.07 -12.62
CA VAL A 136 -2.86 -3.45 -11.28
C VAL A 136 -3.26 -1.97 -11.30
N GLY A 137 -3.51 -1.40 -12.48
CA GLY A 137 -3.86 0.01 -12.62
C GLY A 137 -5.14 0.39 -11.88
N ILE A 138 -5.24 1.67 -11.50
CA ILE A 138 -6.43 2.27 -10.88
C ILE A 138 -6.73 3.60 -11.56
N TYR A 139 -7.93 3.76 -12.10
CA TYR A 139 -8.37 5.01 -12.72
C TYR A 139 -8.17 6.19 -11.73
N SER A 140 -7.58 7.29 -12.20
CA SER A 140 -7.18 8.41 -11.34
C SER A 140 -8.35 9.02 -10.56
N GLY A 141 -9.56 8.99 -11.13
CA GLY A 141 -10.79 9.42 -10.44
C GLY A 141 -11.20 8.54 -9.26
N ASP A 142 -10.72 7.30 -9.19
CA ASP A 142 -11.01 6.37 -8.10
C ASP A 142 -9.97 6.45 -6.96
N VAL A 143 -8.86 7.20 -7.14
CA VAL A 143 -7.73 7.28 -6.19
C VAL A 143 -8.02 8.10 -4.93
N ILE A 144 -8.53 9.33 -5.10
CA ILE A 144 -8.87 10.24 -3.97
C ILE A 144 -10.15 9.76 -3.28
N GLY A 145 -10.84 8.82 -3.92
CA GLY A 145 -12.08 8.24 -3.48
C GLY A 145 -13.25 9.20 -3.50
N PHE A 146 -14.35 8.70 -2.97
CA PHE A 146 -15.04 9.48 -1.94
C PHE A 146 -15.90 10.71 -2.30
N VAL A 147 -15.92 11.31 -3.51
CA VAL A 147 -16.91 12.42 -3.81
C VAL A 147 -17.41 12.51 -5.26
N LYS A 148 -17.57 11.41 -6.01
CA LYS A 148 -18.44 11.50 -7.19
C LYS A 148 -19.22 10.22 -7.46
N LYS A 149 -20.54 10.38 -7.35
CA LYS A 149 -21.59 9.48 -7.81
C LYS A 149 -21.17 8.85 -9.15
N SER A 150 -21.02 7.53 -9.18
CA SER A 150 -21.05 6.77 -10.43
C SER A 150 -22.31 7.21 -11.18
N LYS A 151 -22.13 7.89 -12.31
CA LYS A 151 -23.23 8.07 -13.26
C LYS A 151 -23.39 6.72 -13.95
N LYS A 152 -24.60 6.17 -13.80
CA LYS A 152 -25.13 5.00 -14.50
C LYS A 152 -24.75 4.99 -15.97
#